data_AF-A0AAN8WSR3-F1
#
_entry.id   AF-A0AAN8WSR3-F1
#
_cell.length_a   1.000
_cell.length_b   1.000
_cell.length_c   1.000
_cell.angle_alpha   90.00
_cell.angle_beta   90.00
_cell.angle_gamma   90.00
#
_symmetry.space_group_name_H-M   'P 1'
#
loop_
_entity.id
_entity.type
_entity.pdbx_description
1 polymer ?
#
loop_
_entity_poly.entity_id
_entity_poly.type
_entity_poly.pdbx_seq_one_letter_code
_entity_poly.pdbx_strand_id
1 'polypeptide(L)'
;LVDAFKISAAAKIAAAYAKLMTLVKYGDSYHQAWNKCSISLVQCAQSHIRYCICEEFLRAVDSLEASEGLKKLLQYLCRLYLIYHITLKEGDFLK
;
A
#
# COMPACT_ATOMS: atom_id res chain seq x y z
N LEU A 1 6.15 -10.11 -3.33
CA LEU A 1 6.23 -8.96 -2.40
C LEU A 1 5.29 -7.85 -2.81
N VAL A 2 5.36 -7.32 -4.03
CA VAL A 2 4.39 -6.33 -4.53
C VAL A 2 2.94 -6.82 -4.37
N ASP A 3 2.64 -8.07 -4.73
CA ASP A 3 1.30 -8.64 -4.53
C ASP A 3 0.85 -8.67 -3.06
N ALA A 4 1.77 -8.94 -2.14
CA ALA A 4 1.46 -8.91 -0.70
C ALA A 4 1.10 -7.49 -0.24
N PHE A 5 1.81 -6.47 -0.74
CA PHE A 5 1.46 -5.07 -0.50
C PHE A 5 0.13 -4.68 -1.15
N LYS A 6 -0.18 -5.20 -2.35
CA LYS A 6 -1.46 -4.99 -3.02
C LYS A 6 -2.63 -5.58 -2.22
N ILE A 7 -2.48 -6.82 -1.73
CA ILE A 7 -3.47 -7.49 -0.89
C ILE A 7 -3.66 -6.74 0.44
N SER A 8 -2.56 -6.37 1.10
CA SER A 8 -2.60 -5.58 2.34
C SER A 8 -3.27 -4.22 2.14
N ALA A 9 -2.95 -3.50 1.06
CA ALA A 9 -3.59 -2.24 0.71
C ALA A 9 -5.10 -2.42 0.50
N ALA A 10 -5.51 -3.44 -0.26
CA ALA A 10 -6.93 -3.73 -0.50
C ALA A 10 -7.68 -4.04 0.81
N ALA A 11 -7.10 -4.87 1.69
CA ALA A 11 -7.69 -5.18 2.99
C ALA A 11 -7.83 -3.93 3.87
N LYS A 12 -6.81 -3.05 3.87
CA LYS A 12 -6.83 -1.80 4.64
C LYS A 12 -7.89 -0.83 4.12
N ILE A 13 -8.02 -0.70 2.80
CA ILE A 13 -9.06 0.10 2.15
C ILE A 13 -10.45 -0.42 2.51
N ALA A 14 -10.67 -1.74 2.43
CA ALA A 14 -11.94 -2.35 2.81
C ALA A 14 -12.30 -2.08 4.28
N ALA A 15 -11.34 -2.18 5.19
CA ALA A 15 -11.54 -1.87 6.60
C ALA A 15 -11.86 -0.38 6.85
N ALA A 16 -11.15 0.53 6.16
CA ALA A 16 -11.41 1.96 6.27
C ALA A 16 -12.80 2.34 5.73
N TYR A 17 -13.20 1.75 4.60
CA TYR A 17 -14.53 1.91 4.03
C TYR A 17 -15.61 1.39 4.99
N ALA A 18 -15.47 0.17 5.52
CA ALA A 18 -16.41 -0.40 6.47
C ALA A 18 -16.58 0.48 7.72
N LYS A 19 -15.48 1.03 8.24
CA LYS A 19 -15.51 1.98 9.37
C LYS A 19 -16.26 3.27 9.02
N LEU A 20 -15.97 3.86 7.86
CA LEU A 20 -16.64 5.07 7.41
C LEU A 20 -18.15 4.86 7.27
N MET A 21 -18.56 3.78 6.60
CA MET A 21 -19.97 3.45 6.42
C MET A 21 -20.68 3.18 7.74
N THR A 22 -19.97 2.57 8.70
CA THR A 22 -20.48 2.35 10.05
C THR A 22 -20.78 3.68 10.76
N LEU A 23 -19.87 4.66 10.69
CA LEU A 23 -20.07 5.98 11.29
C LEU A 23 -21.25 6.73 10.66
N VAL A 24 -21.36 6.69 9.33
CA VAL A 24 -22.50 7.27 8.60
C VAL A 24 -23.81 6.62 9.04
N LYS A 25 -23.82 5.29 9.19
CA LYS A 25 -25.00 4.54 9.68
C LYS A 25 -25.39 4.94 11.10
N TYR A 26 -24.44 5.30 11.95
CA TYR A 26 -24.69 5.77 13.32
C TYR A 26 -25.07 7.25 13.44
N GLY A 27 -25.29 7.93 12.30
CA GLY A 27 -25.83 9.29 12.27
C GLY A 27 -24.80 10.40 12.09
N ASP A 28 -23.52 10.08 11.93
CA ASP A 28 -22.55 11.08 11.49
C ASP A 28 -22.89 11.52 10.06
N SER A 29 -22.83 12.81 9.80
CA SER A 29 -22.79 13.30 8.43
C SER A 29 -21.53 12.79 7.72
N TYR A 30 -21.57 12.68 6.39
CA TYR A 30 -20.44 12.14 5.62
C TYR A 30 -19.11 12.88 5.89
N HIS A 31 -19.12 14.21 6.00
CA HIS A 31 -17.91 14.99 6.27
C HIS A 31 -17.34 14.73 7.67
N GLN A 32 -18.18 14.52 8.68
CA GLN A 32 -17.76 14.15 10.02
C GLN A 32 -17.19 12.74 10.06
N ALA A 33 -17.87 11.77 9.45
CA ALA A 33 -17.41 10.39 9.35
C ALA A 33 -16.06 10.29 8.60
N TRP A 34 -15.93 11.05 7.49
CA TRP A 34 -14.68 11.20 6.75
C TRP A 34 -13.57 11.76 7.63
N ASN A 35 -13.82 12.86 8.35
CA ASN A 35 -12.83 13.47 9.22
C ASN A 35 -12.38 12.52 10.35
N LYS A 36 -13.31 11.78 10.95
CA LYS A 36 -13.02 10.73 11.96
C LYS A 36 -12.24 9.54 11.38
N CYS A 37 -12.29 9.31 10.07
CA CYS A 37 -11.53 8.26 9.37
C CYS A 37 -10.26 8.77 8.69
N SER A 38 -9.97 10.07 8.73
CA SER A 38 -8.89 10.73 7.97
C SER A 38 -7.54 10.03 8.10
N ILE A 39 -7.14 9.66 9.33
CA ILE A 39 -5.87 8.94 9.58
C ILE A 39 -5.86 7.60 8.84
N SER A 40 -6.94 6.81 8.92
CA SER A 40 -7.03 5.52 8.23
C SER A 40 -7.02 5.70 6.70
N LEU A 41 -7.68 6.74 6.19
CA LEU A 41 -7.71 7.06 4.76
C LEU A 41 -6.32 7.45 4.23
N VAL A 42 -5.57 8.28 4.96
CA VAL A 42 -4.18 8.62 4.62
C VAL A 42 -3.31 7.37 4.63
N GLN A 43 -3.45 6.50 5.63
CA GLN A 43 -2.71 5.24 5.68
C GLN A 43 -3.06 4.30 4.51
N CYS A 44 -4.32 4.26 4.08
CA CYS A 44 -4.75 3.52 2.89
C CYS A 44 -4.08 4.08 1.63
N ALA A 45 -4.08 5.41 1.46
CA ALA A 45 -3.43 6.07 0.33
C ALA A 45 -1.92 5.77 0.30
N GLN A 46 -1.24 5.85 1.44
CA GLN A 46 0.18 5.52 1.56
C GLN A 46 0.47 4.05 1.19
N SER A 47 -0.38 3.11 1.63
CA SER A 47 -0.24 1.69 1.30
C SER A 47 -0.48 1.42 -0.19
N HIS A 48 -1.52 2.03 -0.76
CA HIS A 48 -1.86 1.92 -2.18
C HIS A 48 -0.74 2.46 -3.06
N ILE A 49 -0.30 3.70 -2.82
CA ILE A 49 0.76 4.35 -3.59
C ILE A 49 2.06 3.53 -3.52
N ARG A 50 2.38 2.96 -2.36
CA ARG A 50 3.61 2.18 -2.18
C ARG A 50 3.67 0.96 -3.09
N TYR A 51 2.61 0.16 -3.17
CA TYR A 51 2.63 -0.98 -4.07
C TYR A 51 2.66 -0.53 -5.53
N CYS A 52 1.91 0.52 -5.90
CA CYS A 52 1.91 1.06 -7.26
C CYS A 52 3.31 1.51 -7.68
N ILE A 53 4.02 2.26 -6.83
CA ILE A 53 5.39 2.71 -7.12
C ILE A 53 6.33 1.52 -7.31
N CYS A 54 6.26 0.51 -6.44
CA CYS A 54 7.13 -0.66 -6.58
C CYS A 54 6.77 -1.52 -7.80
N GLU A 55 5.48 -1.60 -8.15
CA GLU A 55 5.01 -2.28 -9.35
C GLU A 55 5.53 -1.59 -10.62
N GLU A 56 5.33 -0.27 -10.74
CA GLU A 56 5.84 0.51 -11.87
C GLU A 56 7.37 0.51 -11.93
N PHE A 57 8.05 0.56 -10.78
CA PHE A 57 9.50 0.47 -10.73
C PHE A 57 9.99 -0.85 -11.33
N LEU A 58 9.41 -1.98 -10.92
CA LEU A 58 9.81 -3.29 -11.45
C LEU A 58 9.51 -3.40 -12.95
N ARG A 59 8.34 -2.93 -13.41
CA ARG A 59 8.00 -2.90 -14.84
C ARG A 59 9.00 -2.06 -15.64
N ALA A 60 9.36 -0.88 -15.13
CA ALA A 60 10.33 0.00 -15.78
C ALA A 60 11.72 -0.66 -15.86
N VAL A 61 12.17 -1.34 -14.80
CA VAL A 61 13.44 -2.08 -14.79
C VAL A 61 13.45 -3.21 -15.82
N ASP A 62 12.34 -3.93 -15.96
CA ASP A 62 12.23 -5.02 -16.93
C ASP A 62 12.36 -4.50 -18.37
N SER A 63 11.76 -3.35 -18.67
CA SER A 63 11.85 -2.66 -19.97
C SER A 63 13.15 -1.89 -20.22
N LEU A 64 14.00 -1.71 -19.20
CA LEU A 64 15.20 -0.87 -19.30
C LEU A 64 16.21 -1.48 -20.27
N GLU A 65 16.77 -0.69 -21.19
CA GLU A 65 17.92 -1.12 -21.98
C GLU A 65 19.20 -1.04 -21.13
N ALA A 66 19.49 -2.12 -20.41
CA ALA A 66 20.60 -2.22 -19.49
C ALA A 66 21.13 -3.66 -19.41
N SER A 67 22.33 -3.82 -18.85
CA SER A 67 22.86 -5.16 -18.55
C SER A 67 21.97 -5.90 -17.55
N GLU A 68 21.93 -7.22 -17.68
CA GLU A 68 21.16 -8.08 -16.77
C GLU A 68 21.60 -7.91 -15.31
N GLY A 69 22.91 -7.69 -15.09
CA GLY A 69 23.44 -7.40 -13.77
C GLY A 69 22.87 -6.12 -13.15
N LEU A 70 22.70 -5.05 -13.94
CA LEU A 70 22.11 -3.80 -13.47
C LEU A 70 20.61 -3.97 -13.17
N LYS A 71 19.86 -4.64 -14.06
CA LYS A 71 18.43 -4.93 -13.83
C LYS A 71 18.22 -5.68 -12.51
N LYS A 72 19.01 -6.74 -12.31
CA LYS A 72 18.98 -7.56 -11.10
C LYS A 72 19.31 -6.77 -9.84
N LEU A 73 20.29 -5.87 -9.89
CA LEU A 73 20.62 -4.97 -8.78
C LEU A 73 19.45 -4.05 -8.43
N LEU A 74 18.81 -3.44 -9.44
CA LEU A 74 17.64 -2.57 -9.22
C LEU A 74 16.46 -3.35 -8.63
N GLN A 75 16.19 -4.56 -9.11
CA GLN A 75 15.18 -5.44 -8.53
C GLN A 75 15.49 -5.80 -7.06
N TYR A 76 16.76 -6.00 -6.70
CA TYR A 76 17.16 -6.22 -5.30
C TYR A 76 16.96 -5.00 -4.42
N LEU A 77 17.23 -3.79 -4.91
CA LEU A 77 16.93 -2.55 -4.18
C LEU A 77 15.44 -2.40 -3.91
N CYS A 78 14.59 -2.71 -4.90
CA CYS A 78 13.13 -2.70 -4.73
C CYS A 78 12.67 -3.74 -3.70
N ARG A 79 13.23 -4.97 -3.74
CA ARG A 79 12.94 -6.01 -2.74
C ARG A 79 13.36 -5.59 -1.34
N LEU A 80 14.55 -5.01 -1.18
CA LEU A 80 15.04 -4.53 0.12
C LEU A 80 14.11 -3.45 0.69
N TYR A 81 13.69 -2.49 -0.14
CA TYR A 81 12.72 -1.46 0.25
C TYR A 81 11.39 -2.07 0.73
N LEU A 82 10.85 -3.05 0.01
CA LEU A 82 9.61 -3.73 0.39
C LEU A 82 9.75 -4.51 1.70
N ILE A 83 10.85 -5.24 1.88
CA ILE A 83 11.12 -6.00 3.11
C ILE A 83 11.24 -5.06 4.31
N TYR A 84 12.00 -3.96 4.18
CA TYR A 84 12.11 -2.94 5.23
C TYR A 84 10.74 -2.42 5.66
N HIS A 85 9.84 -2.16 4.71
CA HIS A 85 8.49 -1.69 5.02
C HIS A 85 7.58 -2.75 5.63
N ILE A 86 7.76 -4.03 5.29
CA ILE A 86 7.09 -5.12 6.00
C ILE A 86 7.52 -5.12 7.46
N THR A 87 8.82 -5.08 7.75
CA THR A 87 9.35 -5.07 9.13
C THR A 87 8.87 -3.85 9.94
N LEU A 88 8.68 -2.68 9.31
CA LEU A 88 8.12 -1.52 10.01
C LEU A 88 6.61 -1.60 10.26
N LYS A 89 5.88 -2.43 9.49
CA LYS A 89 4.41 -2.48 9.46
C LYS A 89 3.90 -3.92 9.51
N GLU A 90 4.55 -4.79 10.27
CA GLU A 90 4.27 -6.23 10.26
C GLU A 90 2.79 -6.55 10.50
N GLY A 91 2.13 -5.80 11.40
CA GLY A 91 0.70 -5.96 11.69
C GLY A 91 -0.25 -5.65 10.52
N ASP A 92 0.21 -5.02 9.44
CA ASP A 92 -0.57 -4.84 8.21
C ASP A 92 -0.47 -6.07 7.27
N PHE A 93 0.44 -7.00 7.52
CA PHE A 93 0.68 -8.20 6.71
C PHE A 93 0.35 -9.52 7.43
N LEU A 94 0.11 -9.49 8.74
CA LEU A 94 -0.19 -10.65 9.59
C LEU A 94 -1.68 -10.84 9.89
N LYS A 95 -2.56 -10.01 9.30
CA LYS A 95 -4.00 -10.02 9.52
C LYS A 95 -4.74 -10.97 8.59
#